data_AF-A0A397UKW2-F1
#
_entry.id   AF-A0A397UKW2-F1
#
_cell.length_a   1.000
_cell.length_b   1.000
_cell.length_c   1.000
_cell.angle_alpha   90.00
_cell.angle_beta   90.00
_cell.angle_gamma   90.00
#
_symmetry.space_group_name_H-M   'P 1'
#
loop_
_entity.id
_entity.type
_entity.pdbx_description
1 polymer ?
#
loop_
_entity_poly.entity_id
_entity_poly.type
_entity_poly.pdbx_seq_one_letter_code
_entity_poly.pdbx_strand_id
1 'polypeptide(L)'
;FIGWDDGSWGYHGDDGNFFHSRDYYRYGPLFSTSDTIGCCLNFKNNTVFYTKNGINLGSIAFRNLKGTLYPCVGLRSQSGSIEVNFGSRKFKFAGNAEKL
;
A
#
# COMPACT_ATOMS: atom_id res chain seq x y z
N PHE A 1 10.79 -6.01 -8.51
CA PHE A 1 9.42 -5.51 -8.22
C PHE A 1 9.45 -4.82 -6.85
N ILE A 2 8.60 -3.83 -6.62
CA ILE A 2 8.62 -3.05 -5.36
C ILE A 2 8.57 -4.00 -4.15
N GLY A 3 9.47 -3.81 -3.19
CA GLY A 3 9.63 -4.70 -2.03
C GLY A 3 10.71 -5.76 -2.19
N TRP A 4 11.23 -6.02 -3.39
CA TRP A 4 12.38 -6.92 -3.58
C TRP A 4 13.73 -6.28 -3.26
N ASP A 5 13.88 -4.98 -3.52
CA ASP A 5 15.13 -4.26 -3.29
C ASP A 5 15.09 -3.51 -1.95
N ASP A 6 16.26 -3.33 -1.34
CA ASP A 6 16.40 -2.59 -0.09
C ASP A 6 15.88 -1.15 -0.21
N GLY A 7 15.23 -0.69 0.86
CA GLY A 7 14.61 0.64 0.86
C GLY A 7 13.29 0.72 0.09
N SER A 8 12.73 -0.41 -0.35
CA SER A 8 11.40 -0.48 -0.96
C SER A 8 10.49 -1.47 -0.22
N TRP A 9 9.19 -1.20 -0.29
CA TRP A 9 8.14 -2.03 0.32
C TRP A 9 6.89 -2.02 -0.53
N GLY A 10 6.21 -3.15 -0.69
CA GLY A 10 5.04 -3.22 -1.58
C GLY A 10 4.05 -4.31 -1.21
N TYR A 11 2.76 -3.98 -1.31
CA TYR A 11 1.65 -4.93 -1.23
C TYR A 11 1.27 -5.37 -2.65
N HIS A 12 1.34 -6.67 -2.93
CA HIS A 12 1.17 -7.23 -4.28
C HIS A 12 -0.23 -7.82 -4.45
N GLY A 13 -0.80 -7.64 -5.64
CA GLY A 13 -2.21 -7.96 -5.91
C GLY A 13 -2.47 -9.41 -6.31
N ASP A 14 -1.45 -10.06 -6.87
CA ASP A 14 -1.51 -11.44 -7.38
C ASP A 14 -1.38 -12.51 -6.30
N ASP A 15 -0.80 -12.18 -5.14
CA ASP A 15 -0.66 -13.09 -4.00
C ASP A 15 -1.15 -12.54 -2.65
N GLY A 16 -1.43 -11.24 -2.57
CA GLY A 16 -1.88 -10.58 -1.33
C GLY A 16 -0.77 -10.41 -0.28
N ASN A 17 0.49 -10.67 -0.65
CA ASN A 17 1.62 -10.57 0.26
C ASN A 17 2.17 -9.15 0.32
N PHE A 18 2.83 -8.85 1.43
CA PHE A 18 3.65 -7.65 1.57
C PHE A 18 5.13 -8.03 1.47
N PHE A 19 5.87 -7.31 0.64
CA PHE A 19 7.28 -7.54 0.33
C PHE A 19 8.16 -6.43 0.88
N HIS A 20 9.32 -6.80 1.41
CA HIS A 20 10.34 -5.89 1.92
C HIS A 20 11.72 -6.55 1.93
N SER A 21 12.74 -5.92 1.35
CA SER A 21 14.16 -6.31 1.51
C SER A 21 14.40 -7.80 1.33
N ARG A 22 13.87 -8.34 0.22
CA ARG A 22 13.97 -9.76 -0.13
C ARG A 22 13.19 -10.75 0.72
N ASP A 23 12.32 -10.28 1.58
CA ASP A 23 11.41 -11.08 2.39
C ASP A 23 9.94 -10.76 2.06
N TYR A 24 9.03 -11.65 2.45
CA TYR A 24 7.59 -11.44 2.29
C TYR A 24 6.77 -12.14 3.39
N TYR A 25 5.56 -11.64 3.61
CA TYR A 25 4.58 -12.28 4.48
C TYR A 25 3.16 -12.06 3.99
N ARG A 26 2.27 -12.97 4.39
CA ARG A 26 0.83 -12.84 4.17
C ARG A 26 0.32 -11.58 4.87
N TYR A 27 -0.34 -10.72 4.10
CA TYR A 27 -0.74 -9.41 4.60
C TYR A 27 -2.22 -9.12 4.41
N GLY A 28 -2.70 -9.24 3.18
CA GLY A 28 -4.06 -8.86 2.81
C GLY A 28 -4.68 -9.78 1.77
N PRO A 29 -5.93 -9.51 1.37
CA PRO A 29 -6.57 -10.24 0.28
C PRO A 29 -5.89 -9.97 -1.07
N LEU A 30 -6.23 -10.75 -2.09
CA LEU A 30 -5.91 -10.41 -3.48
C LEU A 30 -6.64 -9.12 -3.89
N PHE A 31 -6.15 -8.44 -4.92
CA PHE A 31 -6.86 -7.33 -5.55
C PHE A 31 -6.67 -7.31 -7.07
N SER A 32 -7.68 -6.82 -7.78
CA SER A 32 -7.73 -6.88 -9.24
C SER A 32 -8.49 -5.67 -9.81
N THR A 33 -8.87 -5.75 -11.08
CA THR A 33 -9.69 -4.74 -11.77
C THR A 33 -10.87 -4.28 -10.92
N SER A 34 -11.11 -2.97 -10.91
CA SER A 34 -12.14 -2.28 -10.13
C SER A 34 -11.89 -2.14 -8.62
N ASP A 35 -10.87 -2.79 -8.06
CA ASP A 35 -10.46 -2.54 -6.69
C ASP A 35 -9.72 -1.21 -6.55
N THR A 36 -9.98 -0.50 -5.45
CA THR A 36 -9.20 0.68 -5.05
C THR A 36 -8.34 0.32 -3.86
N ILE A 37 -7.01 0.42 -4.02
CA ILE A 37 -6.06 0.21 -2.93
C ILE A 37 -5.55 1.56 -2.43
N GLY A 38 -5.67 1.80 -1.13
CA GLY A 38 -5.04 2.94 -0.47
C GLY A 38 -3.77 2.51 0.25
N CYS A 39 -2.71 3.32 0.18
CA CYS A 39 -1.51 3.20 0.99
C CYS A 39 -1.47 4.36 1.99
N CYS A 40 -1.50 4.05 3.27
CA CYS A 40 -1.66 5.03 4.34
C CYS A 40 -0.39 5.09 5.19
N LEU A 41 0.24 6.26 5.24
CA LEU A 41 1.40 6.53 6.08
C LEU A 41 0.93 7.26 7.34
N ASN A 42 1.24 6.69 8.50
CA ASN A 42 1.04 7.35 9.78
C ASN A 42 2.39 7.81 10.31
N PHE A 43 2.63 9.11 10.24
CA PHE A 43 3.88 9.74 10.68
C PHE A 43 3.98 9.91 12.20
N LYS A 44 2.86 9.78 12.95
CA LYS A 44 2.87 9.85 14.42
C LYS A 44 3.50 8.60 15.01
N ASN A 45 3.20 7.44 14.45
CA ASN A 45 3.72 6.14 14.90
C ASN A 45 4.74 5.51 13.93
N ASN A 46 5.07 6.21 12.84
CA ASN A 46 5.97 5.77 11.78
C ASN A 46 5.60 4.39 11.20
N THR A 47 4.31 4.19 10.92
CA THR A 47 3.80 2.95 10.34
C THR A 47 3.11 3.16 9.00
N VAL A 48 3.00 2.07 8.24
CA VAL A 48 2.22 1.99 7.01
C VAL A 48 1.14 0.92 7.17
N PHE A 49 -0.04 1.18 6.65
CA PHE A 49 -1.09 0.18 6.44
C PHE A 49 -1.76 0.42 5.10
N TYR A 50 -2.46 -0.58 4.58
CA TYR A 50 -3.22 -0.46 3.34
C TYR A 50 -4.71 -0.56 3.61
N THR A 51 -5.48 -0.08 2.63
CA THR A 51 -6.93 -0.21 2.60
C THR A 51 -7.35 -0.84 1.28
N LYS A 52 -8.42 -1.63 1.30
CA LYS A 52 -9.07 -2.15 0.10
C LYS A 52 -10.48 -1.60 0.04
N ASN A 53 -10.81 -0.95 -1.06
CA ASN A 53 -12.13 -0.36 -1.31
C ASN A 53 -12.63 0.57 -0.20
N GLY A 54 -11.72 1.31 0.44
CA GLY A 54 -12.04 2.22 1.53
C GLY A 54 -12.13 1.56 2.91
N ILE A 55 -11.81 0.27 3.03
CA ILE A 55 -11.81 -0.47 4.29
C ILE A 55 -10.37 -0.75 4.70
N ASN A 56 -10.01 -0.43 5.95
CA ASN A 56 -8.70 -0.75 6.51
C ASN A 56 -8.51 -2.28 6.62
N LEU A 57 -7.37 -2.80 6.16
CA LEU A 57 -7.06 -4.22 6.23
C LEU A 57 -6.77 -4.72 7.66
N GLY A 58 -6.63 -3.80 8.63
CA GLY A 58 -6.55 -4.12 10.05
C GLY A 58 -5.15 -4.50 10.56
N SER A 59 -4.16 -4.58 9.65
CA SER A 59 -2.79 -4.94 9.96
C SER A 59 -1.80 -3.86 9.53
N ILE A 60 -0.78 -3.65 10.36
CA ILE A 60 0.36 -2.79 10.03
C ILE A 60 1.22 -3.51 8.99
N ALA A 61 1.36 -2.90 7.83
CA ALA A 61 2.18 -3.39 6.73
C ALA A 61 3.65 -3.12 6.97
N PHE A 62 4.02 -1.97 7.53
CA PHE A 62 5.43 -1.66 7.80
C PHE A 62 5.56 -0.77 9.04
N ARG A 63 6.70 -0.89 9.72
CA ARG A 63 7.07 -0.08 10.89
C ARG A 63 8.44 0.55 10.66
N ASN A 64 8.69 1.65 11.34
CA ASN A 64 9.95 2.39 11.29
C ASN A 64 10.15 3.13 9.96
N LEU A 65 9.12 3.85 9.49
CA LEU A 65 9.28 4.84 8.42
C LEU A 65 10.42 5.81 8.73
N LYS A 66 11.34 5.99 7.78
CA LYS A 66 12.51 6.86 7.90
C LYS A 66 12.84 7.49 6.54
N GLY A 67 13.40 8.70 6.59
CA GLY A 67 13.90 9.41 5.41
C GLY A 67 12.80 9.91 4.49
N THR A 68 13.21 10.30 3.27
CA THR A 68 12.30 10.75 2.21
C THR A 68 11.74 9.53 1.49
N LEU A 69 10.41 9.48 1.38
CA LEU A 69 9.68 8.38 0.77
C LEU A 69 8.96 8.89 -0.48
N TYR A 70 8.87 8.02 -1.49
CA TYR A 70 8.15 8.32 -2.73
C TYR A 70 7.06 7.26 -2.95
N PRO A 71 5.85 7.66 -3.38
CA PRO A 71 4.87 6.69 -3.82
C PRO A 71 5.40 5.94 -5.04
N CYS A 72 5.20 4.62 -5.08
CA CYS A 72 5.67 3.77 -6.16
C CYS A 72 4.58 2.79 -6.57
N VAL A 73 4.45 2.56 -7.88
CA VAL A 73 3.55 1.56 -8.46
C VAL A 73 4.35 0.73 -9.47
N GLY A 74 4.23 -0.58 -9.39
CA GLY A 74 4.85 -1.52 -10.33
C GLY A 74 3.78 -2.33 -11.04
N LEU A 75 3.88 -2.42 -12.36
CA LEU A 75 3.01 -3.23 -13.21
C LEU A 75 3.86 -4.28 -13.93
N ARG A 76 3.39 -5.54 -13.94
CA ARG A 76 4.07 -6.63 -14.67
C ARG A 76 3.40 -6.96 -16.00
N SER A 77 2.08 -6.87 -16.09
CA SER A 77 1.33 -7.23 -17.28
C SER A 77 1.32 -6.10 -18.31
N GLN A 78 1.48 -6.43 -19.59
CA GLN A 78 1.45 -5.46 -20.70
C GLN A 78 0.10 -4.73 -20.84
N SER A 79 -0.99 -5.36 -20.41
CA SER A 79 -2.35 -4.80 -20.45
C SER A 79 -2.81 -4.20 -19.11
N GLY A 80 -1.96 -4.21 -18.08
CA GLY A 80 -2.29 -3.63 -16.78
C GLY A 80 -2.30 -2.11 -16.85
N SER A 81 -3.38 -1.49 -16.42
CA SER A 81 -3.46 -0.04 -16.24
C SER A 81 -4.01 0.29 -14.85
N ILE A 82 -3.59 1.44 -14.34
CA ILE A 82 -4.05 1.96 -13.06
C ILE A 82 -4.28 3.46 -13.16
N GLU A 83 -5.08 3.98 -12.23
CA GLU A 83 -5.23 5.41 -12.01
C GLU A 83 -4.75 5.74 -10.60
N VAL A 84 -3.95 6.80 -10.47
CA VAL A 84 -3.47 7.28 -9.17
C VAL A 84 -4.26 8.49 -8.72
N ASN A 85 -4.56 8.55 -7.42
CA ASN A 85 -5.11 9.73 -6.76
C ASN A 85 -4.15 10.21 -5.69
N PHE A 86 -3.52 11.36 -5.89
CA PHE A 86 -2.67 12.03 -4.89
C PHE A 86 -3.39 13.18 -4.17
N GLY A 87 -4.73 13.19 -4.21
CA GLY A 87 -5.58 14.22 -3.58
C GLY A 87 -6.36 15.08 -4.57
N SER A 88 -6.34 14.77 -5.87
CA SER A 88 -7.13 15.48 -6.88
C SER A 88 -8.64 15.23 -6.77
N ARG A 89 -9.03 14.15 -6.07
CA ARG A 89 -10.41 13.81 -5.74
C ARG A 89 -10.50 13.21 -4.33
N LYS A 90 -11.72 13.15 -3.79
CA LYS A 90 -11.96 12.49 -2.49
C LYS A 90 -11.44 11.05 -2.49
N PHE A 91 -10.74 10.68 -1.43
CA PHE A 91 -10.29 9.30 -1.23
C PHE A 91 -11.45 8.40 -0.86
N LYS A 92 -11.36 7.12 -1.25
CA LYS A 92 -12.35 6.09 -0.88
C LYS A 92 -12.25 5.72 0.60
N PHE A 93 -11.04 5.78 1.17
CA PHE A 93 -10.83 5.71 2.60
C PHE A 93 -10.90 7.13 3.19
N ALA A 94 -11.83 7.36 4.11
CA ALA A 94 -12.05 8.67 4.72
C ALA A 94 -11.18 8.94 5.96
N GLY A 95 -10.34 7.98 6.37
CA GLY A 95 -9.41 8.04 7.52
C GLY A 95 -9.73 9.08 8.59
N ASN A 96 -10.44 8.69 9.66
CA ASN A 96 -10.62 9.59 10.79
C ASN A 96 -9.27 9.85 11.46
N ALA A 97 -8.81 11.11 11.44
CA ALA A 97 -7.57 11.54 12.07
C ALA A 97 -7.50 11.22 13.58
N GLU A 98 -8.65 10.96 14.22
CA GLU A 98 -8.77 10.69 15.66
C GLU A 98 -8.55 9.23 16.07
N LYS A 99 -8.39 8.29 15.12
CA LYS A 99 -8.16 6.86 15.42
C LYS A 99 -6.81 6.32 14.92
N LEU A 100 -5.87 7.22 14.59
CA LEU A 100 -4.50 6.90 14.12
C LEU A 100 -3.42 7.28 15.15
#